data_AF-A0A9K3N7L9-F1
#
_entry.id   AF-A0A9K3N7L9-F1
#
_cell.length_a   1.000
_cell.length_b   1.000
_cell.length_c   1.000
_cell.angle_alpha   90.00
_cell.angle_beta   90.00
_cell.angle_gamma   90.00
#
_symmetry.space_group_name_H-M   'P 1'
#
loop_
_entity.id
_entity.type
_entity.pdbx_description
1 polymer ?
#
loop_
_entity_poly.entity_id
_entity_poly.type
_entity_poly.pdbx_seq_one_letter_code
_entity_poly.pdbx_strand_id
1 'polypeptide(L)'
;MLNQAQSNSLVLEAYKRWIEAKSNCRRFEREVASLKNEENLRSKTKQELSSLQDQVDRLKEQALEAKEVNKASQASAAAAYEARDKTVQDLEGLKLEFEALEKKLSEVEEENKTEQKKMQSSYDQLLADHLRLVNDKAELERARDRAVESHQSVVADMKDMLSRYDSEIIKLYSLVSELLLTKQWFLTKELAWVVKLVHKSPELEKVVANLANGVNIVGVNDGIKQGFQAAKSSAKTVNEILGYDESAKEALDAAIKAFDNFHISVLDKVTKLVNEPLSVIKEKSKLPIIKED
;
A
#
# COMPACT_ATOMS: atom_id res chain seq x y z
N MET A 1 -46.69 3.84 189.36
CA MET A 1 -47.24 5.12 188.85
C MET A 1 -46.10 5.85 188.16
N LEU A 2 -46.09 5.89 186.82
CA LEU A 2 -45.06 6.58 186.04
C LEU A 2 -45.28 8.10 186.18
N ASN A 3 -44.24 8.80 186.66
CA ASN A 3 -44.25 10.24 186.86
C ASN A 3 -44.18 10.95 185.49
N GLN A 4 -44.94 12.02 185.29
CA GLN A 4 -45.22 12.65 183.98
C GLN A 4 -43.94 13.07 183.20
N ALA A 5 -42.82 13.25 183.90
CA ALA A 5 -41.51 13.53 183.31
C ALA A 5 -40.90 12.35 182.50
N GLN A 6 -41.12 11.09 182.88
CA GLN A 6 -40.59 9.91 182.17
C GLN A 6 -41.38 9.59 180.89
N SER A 7 -42.68 9.87 180.87
CA SER A 7 -43.52 9.77 179.67
C SER A 7 -43.10 10.80 178.62
N ASN A 8 -42.83 12.05 179.04
CA ASN A 8 -42.36 13.10 178.14
C ASN A 8 -40.96 12.81 177.55
N SER A 9 -40.08 12.14 178.31
CA SER A 9 -38.75 11.71 177.82
C SER A 9 -38.84 10.66 176.70
N LEU A 10 -39.68 9.64 176.87
CA LEU A 10 -39.87 8.59 175.86
C LEU A 10 -40.49 9.11 174.56
N VAL A 11 -41.45 10.04 174.66
CA VAL A 11 -42.07 10.69 173.50
C VAL A 11 -41.06 11.56 172.75
N LEU A 12 -40.22 12.32 173.46
CA LEU A 12 -39.16 13.14 172.84
C LEU A 12 -38.11 12.28 172.14
N GLU A 13 -37.72 11.15 172.72
CA GLU A 13 -36.73 10.24 172.14
C GLU A 13 -37.28 9.48 170.93
N ALA A 14 -38.55 9.06 170.97
CA ALA A 14 -39.25 8.50 169.82
C ALA A 14 -39.42 9.53 168.69
N TYR A 15 -39.73 10.79 169.03
CA TYR A 15 -39.83 11.88 168.07
C TYR A 15 -38.46 12.22 167.45
N LYS A 16 -37.38 12.23 168.24
CA LYS A 16 -36.02 12.46 167.77
C LYS A 16 -35.55 11.34 166.82
N ARG A 17 -35.80 10.08 167.17
CA ARG A 17 -35.56 8.92 166.29
C ARG A 17 -36.39 8.97 165.03
N TRP A 18 -37.64 9.43 165.10
CA TRP A 18 -38.48 9.61 163.91
C TRP A 18 -37.96 10.73 163.00
N ILE A 19 -37.52 11.86 163.57
CA ILE A 19 -36.88 12.94 162.80
C ILE A 19 -35.58 12.44 162.14
N GLU A 20 -34.74 11.69 162.86
CA GLU A 20 -33.51 11.11 162.31
C GLU A 20 -33.80 10.07 161.23
N ALA A 21 -34.76 9.17 161.44
CA ALA A 21 -35.20 8.21 160.43
C ALA A 21 -35.79 8.91 159.20
N LYS A 22 -36.57 9.98 159.38
CA LYS A 22 -37.13 10.79 158.29
C LYS A 22 -36.06 11.58 157.54
N SER A 23 -35.05 12.07 158.26
CA SER A 23 -33.87 12.72 157.67
C SER A 23 -33.03 11.73 156.84
N ASN A 24 -32.83 10.52 157.37
CA ASN A 24 -32.14 9.43 156.67
C ASN A 24 -32.95 8.92 155.48
N CYS A 25 -34.27 8.75 155.58
CA CYS A 25 -35.12 8.45 154.43
C CYS A 25 -34.99 9.53 153.34
N ARG A 26 -35.05 10.82 153.71
CA ARG A 26 -34.83 11.91 152.74
C ARG A 26 -33.42 11.94 152.15
N ARG A 27 -32.42 11.43 152.87
CA ARG A 27 -31.05 11.28 152.36
C ARG A 27 -30.98 10.12 151.37
N PHE A 28 -31.53 8.96 151.71
CA PHE A 28 -31.59 7.80 150.83
C PHE A 28 -32.46 8.04 149.61
N GLU A 29 -33.57 8.77 149.71
CA GLU A 29 -34.37 9.18 148.56
C GLU A 29 -33.57 10.06 147.58
N ARG A 30 -32.74 10.97 148.10
CA ARG A 30 -31.81 11.77 147.28
C ARG A 30 -30.71 10.93 146.65
N GLU A 31 -30.16 9.96 147.39
CA GLU A 31 -29.10 9.07 146.92
C GLU A 31 -29.62 8.09 145.86
N VAL A 32 -30.82 7.53 146.05
CA VAL A 32 -31.52 6.72 145.05
C VAL A 32 -31.87 7.54 143.81
N ALA A 33 -32.32 8.79 143.97
CA ALA A 33 -32.55 9.69 142.84
C ALA A 33 -31.25 10.01 142.08
N SER A 34 -30.13 10.19 142.79
CA SER A 34 -28.80 10.40 142.20
C SER A 34 -28.32 9.17 141.41
N LEU A 35 -28.41 7.97 142.01
CA LEU A 35 -28.03 6.71 141.36
C LEU A 35 -28.89 6.42 140.12
N LYS A 36 -30.18 6.72 140.19
CA LYS A 36 -31.09 6.58 139.03
C LYS A 36 -30.73 7.57 137.91
N ASN A 37 -30.26 8.76 138.26
CA ASN A 37 -29.77 9.74 137.28
C ASN A 37 -28.42 9.30 136.66
N GLU A 38 -27.50 8.74 137.45
CA GLU A 38 -26.25 8.16 136.96
C GLU A 38 -26.48 6.94 136.05
N GLU A 39 -27.43 6.06 136.39
CA GLU A 39 -27.81 4.92 135.54
C GLU A 39 -28.40 5.38 134.19
N ASN A 40 -29.22 6.43 134.21
CA ASN A 40 -29.73 7.07 132.99
C ASN A 40 -28.59 7.69 132.16
N LEU A 41 -27.63 8.37 132.80
CA LEU A 41 -26.45 8.92 132.11
C LEU A 41 -25.60 7.81 131.49
N ARG A 42 -25.32 6.75 132.26
CA ARG A 42 -24.54 5.60 131.77
C ARG A 42 -25.23 4.90 130.61
N SER A 43 -26.56 4.79 130.65
CA SER A 43 -27.35 4.23 129.56
C SER A 43 -27.28 5.09 128.30
N LYS A 44 -27.39 6.42 128.44
CA LYS A 44 -27.19 7.39 127.33
C LYS A 44 -25.78 7.31 126.75
N THR A 45 -24.74 7.32 127.59
CA THR A 45 -23.35 7.21 127.12
C THR A 45 -23.09 5.88 126.42
N LYS A 46 -23.67 4.78 126.89
CA LYS A 46 -23.57 3.47 126.21
C LYS A 46 -24.24 3.50 124.84
N GLN A 47 -25.41 4.15 124.73
CA GLN A 47 -26.11 4.32 123.47
C GLN A 47 -25.33 5.20 122.48
N GLU A 48 -24.76 6.31 122.95
CA GLU A 48 -23.90 7.18 122.15
C GLU A 48 -22.63 6.45 121.69
N LEU A 49 -21.99 5.66 122.56
CA LEU A 49 -20.84 4.84 122.19
C LEU A 49 -21.20 3.80 121.12
N SER A 50 -22.35 3.12 121.21
CA SER A 50 -22.79 2.22 120.14
C SER A 50 -23.06 2.97 118.84
N SER A 51 -23.66 4.16 118.90
CA SER A 51 -23.92 4.98 117.71
C SER A 51 -22.63 5.45 117.03
N LEU A 52 -21.62 5.86 117.81
CA LEU A 52 -20.30 6.25 117.31
C LEU A 52 -19.53 5.05 116.73
N GLN A 53 -19.64 3.88 117.37
CA GLN A 53 -19.04 2.64 116.84
C GLN A 53 -19.62 2.31 115.46
N ASP A 54 -20.94 2.34 115.30
CA ASP A 54 -21.61 2.12 114.02
C ASP A 54 -21.22 3.17 112.96
N GLN A 55 -20.99 4.42 113.37
CA GLN A 55 -20.49 5.46 112.47
C GLN A 55 -19.05 5.21 112.02
N VAL A 56 -18.17 4.78 112.93
CA VAL A 56 -16.78 4.44 112.62
C VAL A 56 -16.72 3.27 111.64
N ASP A 57 -17.55 2.24 111.83
CA ASP A 57 -17.56 1.08 110.94
C ASP A 57 -18.11 1.44 109.55
N ARG A 58 -19.17 2.26 109.46
CA ARG A 58 -19.63 2.83 108.18
C ARG A 58 -18.55 3.67 107.48
N LEU A 59 -17.84 4.52 108.21
CA LEU A 59 -16.77 5.34 107.64
C LEU A 59 -15.58 4.50 107.15
N LYS A 60 -15.25 3.41 107.85
CA LYS A 60 -14.23 2.45 107.39
C LYS A 60 -14.65 1.76 106.11
N GLU A 61 -15.90 1.33 106.00
CA GLU A 61 -16.46 0.71 104.78
C GLU A 61 -16.42 1.69 103.60
N GLN A 62 -16.90 2.93 103.80
CA GLN A 62 -16.81 3.98 102.80
C GLN A 62 -15.37 4.32 102.40
N ALA A 63 -14.43 4.31 103.35
CA ALA A 63 -13.02 4.54 103.04
C ALA A 63 -12.39 3.40 102.23
N LEU A 64 -12.84 2.15 102.43
CA LEU A 64 -12.42 1.00 101.62
C LEU A 64 -13.01 1.07 100.22
N GLU A 65 -14.30 1.36 100.09
CA GLU A 65 -14.95 1.57 98.79
C GLU A 65 -14.29 2.71 98.01
N ALA A 66 -14.03 3.85 98.65
CA ALA A 66 -13.34 4.97 98.02
C ALA A 66 -11.92 4.59 97.55
N LYS A 67 -11.21 3.74 98.30
CA LYS A 67 -9.88 3.23 97.88
C LYS A 67 -9.98 2.32 96.66
N GLU A 68 -10.97 1.42 96.62
CA GLU A 68 -11.18 0.53 95.47
C GLU A 68 -11.63 1.32 94.23
N VAL A 69 -12.55 2.28 94.38
CA VAL A 69 -12.95 3.20 93.31
C VAL A 69 -11.76 4.02 92.80
N ASN A 70 -10.90 4.52 93.69
CA ASN A 70 -9.70 5.26 93.28
C ASN A 70 -8.71 4.37 92.51
N LYS A 71 -8.47 3.13 92.95
CA LYS A 71 -7.63 2.16 92.22
C LYS A 71 -8.22 1.84 90.84
N ALA A 72 -9.53 1.58 90.77
CA ALA A 72 -10.21 1.30 89.51
C ALA A 72 -10.16 2.51 88.55
N SER A 73 -10.31 3.73 89.09
CA SER A 73 -10.17 4.96 88.32
C SER A 73 -8.75 5.16 87.79
N GLN A 74 -7.73 4.90 88.61
CA GLN A 74 -6.32 4.96 88.19
C GLN A 74 -6.00 3.91 87.11
N ALA A 75 -6.49 2.68 87.25
CA ALA A 75 -6.31 1.63 86.25
C ALA A 75 -7.01 1.98 84.93
N SER A 76 -8.23 2.53 85.00
CA SER A 76 -8.98 2.99 83.82
C SER A 76 -8.26 4.16 83.12
N ALA A 77 -7.73 5.12 83.88
CA ALA A 77 -6.94 6.22 83.34
C ALA A 77 -5.65 5.72 82.66
N ALA A 78 -4.94 4.77 83.28
CA ALA A 78 -3.74 4.16 82.69
C ALA A 78 -4.06 3.44 81.36
N ALA A 79 -5.12 2.62 81.33
CA ALA A 79 -5.57 1.95 80.11
C ALA A 79 -5.99 2.94 79.01
N ALA A 80 -6.62 4.06 79.38
CA ALA A 80 -6.97 5.12 78.44
C ALA A 80 -5.71 5.83 77.88
N TYR A 81 -4.69 6.05 78.70
CA TYR A 81 -3.41 6.61 78.23
C TYR A 81 -2.68 5.64 77.29
N GLU A 82 -2.61 4.36 77.63
CA GLU A 82 -2.01 3.33 76.74
C GLU A 82 -2.76 3.22 75.41
N ALA A 83 -4.10 3.23 75.44
CA ALA A 83 -4.91 3.21 74.23
C ALA A 83 -4.67 4.46 73.36
N ARG A 84 -4.57 5.64 73.98
CA ARG A 84 -4.25 6.89 73.29
C ARG A 84 -2.85 6.86 72.68
N ASP A 85 -1.86 6.38 73.42
CA ASP A 85 -0.48 6.36 72.93
C ASP A 85 -0.34 5.37 71.76
N LYS A 86 -1.06 4.25 71.80
CA LYS A 86 -1.17 3.33 70.66
C LYS A 86 -1.81 3.99 69.44
N THR A 87 -2.94 4.70 69.60
CA THR A 87 -3.57 5.38 68.46
C THR A 87 -2.71 6.48 67.89
N VAL A 88 -1.92 7.19 68.71
CA VAL A 88 -0.93 8.16 68.23
C VAL A 88 0.16 7.47 67.39
N GLN A 89 0.70 6.35 67.85
CA GLN A 89 1.68 5.58 67.07
C GLN A 89 1.12 5.08 65.74
N ASP A 90 -0.12 4.55 65.74
CA ASP A 90 -0.78 4.09 64.52
C ASP A 90 -0.99 5.26 63.53
N LEU A 91 -1.36 6.45 64.02
CA LEU A 91 -1.51 7.66 63.19
C LEU A 91 -0.17 8.16 62.63
N GLU A 92 0.91 8.10 63.40
CA GLU A 92 2.27 8.43 62.93
C GLU A 92 2.72 7.44 61.84
N GLY A 93 2.43 6.15 62.01
CA GLY A 93 2.69 5.12 61.00
C GLY A 93 1.94 5.41 59.70
N LEU A 94 0.64 5.67 59.77
CA LEU A 94 -0.17 6.02 58.60
C LEU A 94 0.33 7.29 57.90
N LYS A 95 0.77 8.30 58.67
CA LYS A 95 1.33 9.53 58.10
C LYS A 95 2.57 9.24 57.24
N LEU A 96 3.48 8.40 57.71
CA LEU A 96 4.68 8.01 56.96
C LEU A 96 4.32 7.22 55.69
N GLU A 97 3.30 6.35 55.76
CA GLU A 97 2.81 5.63 54.58
C GLU A 97 2.19 6.58 53.54
N PHE A 98 1.41 7.58 53.97
CA PHE A 98 0.87 8.61 53.08
C PHE A 98 1.98 9.41 52.41
N GLU A 99 2.99 9.88 53.15
CA GLU A 99 4.13 10.60 52.58
C GLU A 99 4.89 9.74 51.55
N ALA A 100 5.05 8.45 51.80
CA ALA A 100 5.68 7.52 50.86
C ALA A 100 4.82 7.29 49.59
N LEU A 101 3.51 7.20 49.74
CA LEU A 101 2.57 7.04 48.62
C LEU A 101 2.47 8.31 47.77
N GLU A 102 2.43 9.49 48.40
CA GLU A 102 2.45 10.77 47.69
C GLU A 102 3.72 10.91 46.84
N LYS A 103 4.88 10.57 47.41
CA LYS A 103 6.14 10.60 46.67
C LYS A 103 6.11 9.66 45.46
N LYS A 104 5.65 8.41 45.64
CA LYS A 104 5.52 7.45 44.53
C LYS A 104 4.53 7.92 43.47
N LEU A 105 3.43 8.54 43.88
CA LEU A 105 2.43 9.07 42.95
C LEU A 105 3.05 10.18 42.09
N SER A 106 3.77 11.12 42.70
CA SER A 106 4.47 12.18 41.94
C SER A 106 5.54 11.64 41.00
N GLU A 107 6.30 10.60 41.40
CA GLU A 107 7.28 9.94 40.52
C GLU A 107 6.59 9.32 39.29
N VAL A 108 5.50 8.57 39.50
CA VAL A 108 4.73 7.93 38.42
C VAL A 108 4.07 8.97 37.50
N GLU A 109 3.55 10.08 38.05
CA GLU A 109 2.96 11.16 37.26
C GLU A 109 3.98 11.80 36.32
N GLU A 110 5.20 12.06 36.80
CA GLU A 110 6.27 12.61 35.95
C GLU A 110 6.77 11.58 34.93
N GLU A 111 6.92 10.30 35.31
CA GLU A 111 7.23 9.23 34.34
C GLU A 111 6.18 9.15 33.22
N ASN A 112 4.89 9.12 33.58
CA ASN A 112 3.81 9.06 32.61
C ASN A 112 3.79 10.28 31.67
N LYS A 113 4.04 11.48 32.21
CA LYS A 113 4.16 12.72 31.42
C LYS A 113 5.34 12.67 30.46
N THR A 114 6.48 12.10 30.86
CA THR A 114 7.61 11.91 29.94
C THR A 114 7.30 10.90 28.84
N GLU A 115 6.62 9.80 29.18
CA GLU A 115 6.26 8.77 28.22
C GLU A 115 5.22 9.26 27.21
N GLN A 116 4.23 10.03 27.67
CA GLN A 116 3.25 10.69 26.80
C GLN A 116 3.92 11.64 25.81
N LYS A 117 4.93 12.41 26.23
CA LYS A 117 5.71 13.27 25.32
C LYS A 117 6.50 12.49 24.28
N LYS A 118 7.13 11.37 24.66
CA LYS A 118 7.84 10.50 23.72
C LYS A 118 6.88 9.87 22.71
N MET A 119 5.74 9.37 23.18
CA MET A 119 4.71 8.78 22.33
C MET A 119 4.16 9.80 21.34
N GLN A 120 3.88 11.03 21.78
CA GLN A 120 3.46 12.11 20.89
C GLN A 120 4.53 12.42 19.84
N SER A 121 5.79 12.55 20.24
CA SER A 121 6.89 12.82 19.31
C SER A 121 7.07 11.70 18.28
N SER A 122 6.94 10.44 18.71
CA SER A 122 6.99 9.27 17.83
C SER A 122 5.80 9.23 16.87
N TYR A 123 4.61 9.63 17.33
CA TYR A 123 3.42 9.70 16.50
C TYR A 123 3.56 10.80 15.42
N ASP A 124 4.03 11.99 15.80
CA ASP A 124 4.24 13.09 14.88
C ASP A 124 5.28 12.74 13.81
N GLN A 125 6.36 12.04 14.20
CA GLN A 125 7.35 11.53 13.26
C GLN A 125 6.75 10.51 12.29
N LEU A 126 5.97 9.55 12.80
CA LEU A 126 5.31 8.54 11.97
C LEU A 126 4.32 9.18 10.98
N LEU A 127 3.59 10.22 11.41
CA LEU A 127 2.68 10.97 10.55
C LEU A 127 3.44 11.71 9.44
N ALA A 128 4.58 12.34 9.77
CA ALA A 128 5.43 13.00 8.79
C ALA A 128 5.99 12.01 7.75
N ASP A 129 6.47 10.84 8.20
CA ASP A 129 6.97 9.79 7.32
C ASP A 129 5.86 9.20 6.43
N HIS A 130 4.66 9.03 6.98
CA HIS A 130 3.50 8.58 6.22
C HIS A 130 3.13 9.57 5.10
N LEU A 131 3.05 10.86 5.42
CA LEU A 131 2.75 11.91 4.42
C LEU A 131 3.83 11.96 3.33
N ARG A 132 5.11 11.80 3.69
CA ARG A 132 6.21 11.71 2.72
C ARG A 132 6.04 10.52 1.79
N LEU A 133 5.78 9.32 2.33
CA LEU A 133 5.59 8.12 1.52
C LEU A 133 4.39 8.22 0.58
N VAL A 134 3.31 8.87 1.00
CA VAL A 134 2.15 9.13 0.14
C VAL A 134 2.53 10.02 -1.05
N ASN A 135 3.33 11.08 -0.81
CA ASN A 135 3.82 11.95 -1.88
C ASN A 135 4.76 11.21 -2.82
N ASP A 136 5.75 10.49 -2.29
CA ASP A 136 6.72 9.71 -3.06
C ASP A 136 5.99 8.66 -3.94
N LYS A 137 4.98 7.98 -3.39
CA LYS A 137 4.13 7.05 -4.14
C LYS A 137 3.42 7.75 -5.31
N ALA A 138 2.81 8.91 -5.07
CA ALA A 138 2.11 9.64 -6.12
C ALA A 138 3.08 10.13 -7.22
N GLU A 139 4.31 10.51 -6.87
CA GLU A 139 5.34 10.85 -7.85
C GLU A 139 5.78 9.66 -8.68
N LEU A 140 5.97 8.49 -8.06
CA LEU A 140 6.29 7.25 -8.75
C LEU A 140 5.17 6.81 -9.70
N GLU A 141 3.91 6.93 -9.28
CA GLU A 141 2.75 6.63 -10.15
C GLU A 141 2.74 7.56 -11.37
N ARG A 142 2.93 8.87 -11.20
CA ARG A 142 3.04 9.82 -12.34
C ARG A 142 4.26 9.55 -13.22
N ALA A 143 5.38 9.11 -12.66
CA ALA A 143 6.57 8.74 -13.43
C ALA A 143 6.33 7.47 -14.26
N ARG A 144 5.69 6.46 -13.67
CA ARG A 144 5.26 5.25 -14.36
C ARG A 144 4.31 5.57 -15.51
N ASP A 145 3.30 6.41 -15.28
CA ASP A 145 2.30 6.72 -16.29
C ASP A 145 2.95 7.44 -17.49
N ARG A 146 3.85 8.40 -17.25
CA ARG A 146 4.66 9.03 -18.31
C ARG A 146 5.52 8.04 -19.09
N ALA A 147 6.13 7.08 -18.42
CA ALA A 147 6.93 6.05 -19.08
C ALA A 147 6.05 5.12 -19.94
N VAL A 148 4.88 4.73 -19.44
CA VAL A 148 3.91 3.93 -20.19
C VAL A 148 3.42 4.68 -21.43
N GLU A 149 3.04 5.95 -21.30
CA GLU A 149 2.63 6.79 -22.43
C GLU A 149 3.75 6.93 -23.48
N SER A 150 4.98 7.16 -23.03
CA SER A 150 6.15 7.22 -23.92
C SER A 150 6.37 5.90 -24.67
N HIS A 151 6.32 4.76 -23.97
CA HIS A 151 6.45 3.46 -24.61
C HIS A 151 5.30 3.15 -25.58
N GLN A 152 4.07 3.54 -25.25
CA GLN A 152 2.93 3.40 -26.15
C GLN A 152 3.11 4.20 -27.44
N SER A 153 3.63 5.44 -27.35
CA SER A 153 3.96 6.25 -28.52
C SER A 153 5.01 5.57 -29.40
N VAL A 154 6.10 5.07 -28.81
CA VAL A 154 7.15 4.37 -29.57
C VAL A 154 6.62 3.11 -30.25
N VAL A 155 5.78 2.34 -29.56
CA VAL A 155 5.15 1.15 -30.15
C VAL A 155 4.21 1.52 -31.30
N ALA A 156 3.46 2.62 -31.19
CA ALA A 156 2.63 3.13 -32.28
C ALA A 156 3.49 3.52 -33.49
N ASP A 157 4.57 4.28 -33.28
CA ASP A 157 5.50 4.67 -34.34
C ASP A 157 6.14 3.45 -35.03
N MET A 158 6.55 2.44 -34.26
CA MET A 158 7.10 1.20 -34.81
C MET A 158 6.07 0.42 -35.63
N LYS A 159 4.80 0.36 -35.20
CA LYS A 159 3.72 -0.26 -35.97
C LYS A 159 3.47 0.47 -37.29
N ASP A 160 3.50 1.79 -37.27
CA ASP A 160 3.33 2.61 -38.47
C ASP A 160 4.49 2.43 -39.46
N MET A 161 5.73 2.31 -38.96
CA MET A 161 6.90 2.02 -39.78
C MET A 161 6.83 0.61 -40.38
N LEU A 162 6.45 -0.40 -39.59
CA LEU A 162 6.28 -1.77 -40.09
C LEU A 162 5.22 -1.83 -41.19
N SER A 163 4.07 -1.17 -41.00
CA SER A 163 3.00 -1.10 -41.99
C SER A 163 3.47 -0.47 -43.31
N ARG A 164 4.34 0.54 -43.24
CA ARG A 164 4.96 1.17 -44.43
C ARG A 164 5.88 0.18 -45.16
N TYR A 165 6.75 -0.52 -44.42
CA TYR A 165 7.64 -1.52 -45.00
C TYR A 165 6.89 -2.69 -45.64
N ASP A 166 5.83 -3.18 -44.99
CA ASP A 166 4.99 -4.24 -45.57
C ASP A 166 4.38 -3.79 -46.91
N SER A 167 3.91 -2.54 -47.00
CA SER A 167 3.40 -1.98 -48.27
C SER A 167 4.48 -1.86 -49.34
N GLU A 168 5.69 -1.44 -48.96
CA GLU A 168 6.82 -1.31 -49.87
C GLU A 168 7.31 -2.67 -50.39
N ILE A 169 7.38 -3.67 -49.52
CA ILE A 169 7.73 -5.06 -49.87
C ILE A 169 6.73 -5.60 -50.89
N ILE A 170 5.41 -5.41 -50.68
CA ILE A 170 4.38 -5.83 -51.64
C ILE A 170 4.60 -5.18 -53.01
N LYS A 171 4.90 -3.88 -53.07
CA LYS A 171 5.18 -3.15 -54.33
C LYS A 171 6.45 -3.65 -55.02
N LEU A 172 7.52 -3.91 -54.25
CA LEU A 172 8.75 -4.45 -54.81
C LEU A 172 8.55 -5.86 -55.36
N TYR A 173 7.80 -6.71 -54.65
CA TYR A 173 7.44 -8.05 -55.13
C TYR A 173 6.61 -8.00 -56.42
N SER A 174 5.67 -7.06 -56.56
CA SER A 174 4.91 -6.92 -57.80
C SER A 174 5.80 -6.48 -58.97
N LEU A 175 6.69 -5.51 -58.75
CA LEU A 175 7.66 -5.05 -59.76
C LEU A 175 8.60 -6.19 -60.19
N VAL A 176 9.15 -6.95 -59.24
CA VAL A 176 10.03 -8.10 -59.54
C VAL A 176 9.27 -9.17 -60.32
N SER A 177 8.01 -9.45 -59.95
CA SER A 177 7.18 -10.43 -60.65
C SER A 177 6.87 -9.99 -62.09
N GLU A 178 6.55 -8.72 -62.31
CA GLU A 178 6.36 -8.14 -63.64
C GLU A 178 7.64 -8.22 -64.49
N LEU A 179 8.80 -7.90 -63.90
CA LEU A 179 10.09 -7.99 -64.58
C LEU A 179 10.41 -9.44 -64.98
N LEU A 180 10.15 -10.41 -64.10
CA LEU A 180 10.34 -11.83 -64.39
C LEU A 180 9.45 -12.32 -65.54
N LEU A 181 8.17 -11.93 -65.53
CA LEU A 181 7.23 -12.25 -66.61
C LEU A 181 7.68 -11.62 -67.93
N THR A 182 8.18 -10.38 -67.88
CA THR A 182 8.68 -9.64 -69.03
C THR A 182 9.90 -10.33 -69.64
N LYS A 183 10.89 -10.66 -68.80
CA LYS A 183 12.08 -11.44 -69.18
C LYS A 183 11.69 -12.78 -69.81
N GLN A 184 10.77 -13.52 -69.19
CA GLN A 184 10.33 -14.82 -69.71
C GLN A 184 9.68 -14.68 -71.10
N TRP A 185 8.84 -13.67 -71.30
CA TRP A 185 8.21 -13.42 -72.60
C TRP A 185 9.23 -13.06 -73.66
N PHE A 186 10.19 -12.19 -73.35
CA PHE A 186 11.27 -11.83 -74.27
C PHE A 186 12.07 -13.07 -74.71
N LEU A 187 12.51 -13.89 -73.76
CA LEU A 187 13.30 -15.11 -74.05
C LEU A 187 12.53 -16.17 -74.85
N THR A 188 11.19 -16.21 -74.77
CA THR A 188 10.40 -17.32 -75.34
C THR A 188 9.55 -16.94 -76.55
N LYS A 189 9.14 -15.67 -76.70
CA LYS A 189 8.15 -15.23 -77.69
C LYS A 189 8.63 -14.06 -78.55
N GLU A 190 9.46 -13.17 -78.03
CA GLU A 190 9.89 -11.97 -78.77
C GLU A 190 10.71 -12.32 -79.99
N LEU A 191 11.73 -13.18 -79.89
CA LEU A 191 12.59 -13.51 -81.02
C LEU A 191 11.78 -14.07 -82.20
N ALA A 192 10.83 -14.97 -81.92
CA ALA A 192 9.93 -15.53 -82.93
C ALA A 192 9.02 -14.44 -83.56
N TRP A 193 8.58 -13.48 -82.75
CA TRP A 193 7.77 -12.35 -83.23
C TRP A 193 8.58 -11.38 -84.09
N VAL A 194 9.78 -10.97 -83.66
CA VAL A 194 10.70 -10.11 -84.42
C VAL A 194 11.08 -10.77 -85.75
N VAL A 195 11.42 -12.06 -85.74
CA VAL A 195 11.70 -12.82 -86.98
C VAL A 195 10.48 -12.79 -87.91
N LYS A 196 9.27 -13.00 -87.38
CA LYS A 196 8.02 -12.94 -88.17
C LYS A 196 7.75 -11.53 -88.72
N LEU A 197 8.05 -10.48 -87.96
CA LEU A 197 7.93 -9.09 -88.40
C LEU A 197 8.86 -8.78 -89.56
N VAL A 198 10.14 -9.16 -89.43
CA VAL A 198 11.15 -8.96 -90.47
C VAL A 198 10.78 -9.70 -91.76
N HIS A 199 10.37 -10.97 -91.66
CA HIS A 199 9.96 -11.77 -92.82
C HIS A 199 8.73 -11.21 -93.54
N LYS A 200 7.84 -10.51 -92.83
CA LYS A 200 6.62 -9.91 -93.38
C LYS A 200 6.80 -8.42 -93.74
N SER A 201 8.02 -7.89 -93.61
CA SER A 201 8.25 -6.49 -93.92
C SER A 201 8.17 -6.29 -95.45
N PRO A 202 7.33 -5.36 -95.93
CA PRO A 202 7.24 -5.06 -97.36
C PRO A 202 8.57 -4.56 -97.92
N GLU A 203 9.42 -3.99 -97.06
CA GLU A 203 10.76 -3.57 -97.41
C GLU A 203 11.65 -4.78 -97.78
N LEU A 204 11.63 -5.87 -96.98
CA LEU A 204 12.38 -7.09 -97.31
C LEU A 204 11.80 -7.77 -98.54
N GLU A 205 10.48 -7.85 -98.64
CA GLU A 205 9.78 -8.39 -99.81
C GLU A 205 10.18 -7.65 -101.10
N LYS A 206 10.22 -6.32 -101.06
CA LYS A 206 10.60 -5.48 -102.20
C LYS A 206 12.06 -5.69 -102.60
N VAL A 207 12.98 -5.74 -101.64
CA VAL A 207 14.40 -5.94 -101.96
C VAL A 207 14.65 -7.35 -102.49
N VAL A 208 14.02 -8.38 -101.91
CA VAL A 208 14.10 -9.76 -102.41
C VAL A 208 13.50 -9.87 -103.81
N ALA A 209 12.35 -9.22 -104.07
CA ALA A 209 11.73 -9.19 -105.39
C ALA A 209 12.62 -8.45 -106.42
N ASN A 210 13.23 -7.33 -106.05
CA ASN A 210 14.15 -6.59 -106.91
C ASN A 210 15.41 -7.40 -107.23
N LEU A 211 15.96 -8.12 -106.25
CA LEU A 211 17.11 -9.00 -106.44
C LEU A 211 16.73 -10.18 -107.35
N ALA A 212 15.60 -10.84 -107.10
CA ALA A 212 15.10 -11.94 -107.91
C ALA A 212 14.82 -11.52 -109.37
N ASN A 213 14.22 -10.35 -109.56
CA ASN A 213 14.02 -9.76 -110.89
C ASN A 213 15.36 -9.40 -111.54
N GLY A 214 16.30 -8.78 -110.82
CA GLY A 214 17.63 -8.47 -111.33
C GLY A 214 18.37 -9.72 -111.82
N VAL A 215 18.34 -10.81 -111.04
CA VAL A 215 18.94 -12.10 -111.41
C VAL A 215 18.26 -12.72 -112.63
N ASN A 216 16.93 -12.64 -112.72
CA ASN A 216 16.18 -13.12 -113.88
C ASN A 216 16.43 -12.28 -115.14
N ILE A 217 16.52 -10.95 -115.04
CA ILE A 217 16.71 -10.04 -116.18
C ILE A 217 18.12 -10.14 -116.75
N VAL A 218 19.15 -10.26 -115.90
CA VAL A 218 20.51 -10.60 -116.35
C VAL A 218 20.54 -11.97 -117.04
N GLY A 219 19.48 -12.77 -116.88
CA GLY A 219 19.35 -14.06 -117.53
C GLY A 219 20.32 -15.07 -116.96
N VAL A 220 20.70 -14.98 -115.68
CA VAL A 220 21.67 -15.94 -115.12
C VAL A 220 21.09 -17.36 -115.15
N ASN A 221 19.80 -17.51 -114.81
CA ASN A 221 19.15 -18.83 -114.85
C ASN A 221 18.91 -19.34 -116.28
N ASP A 222 18.36 -18.50 -117.16
CA ASP A 222 18.11 -18.90 -118.56
C ASP A 222 19.39 -18.97 -119.39
N GLY A 223 20.38 -18.13 -119.11
CA GLY A 223 21.71 -18.13 -119.71
C GLY A 223 22.59 -19.28 -119.24
N ILE A 224 22.47 -19.75 -117.99
CA ILE A 224 23.08 -21.03 -117.57
C ILE A 224 22.39 -22.19 -118.31
N LYS A 225 21.05 -22.19 -118.39
CA LYS A 225 20.26 -23.25 -119.04
C LYS A 225 20.50 -23.32 -120.55
N GLN A 226 20.56 -22.17 -121.21
CA GLN A 226 20.89 -22.03 -122.63
C GLN A 226 22.37 -22.22 -122.90
N GLY A 227 23.26 -21.77 -122.01
CA GLY A 227 24.69 -22.10 -122.07
C GLY A 227 24.93 -23.60 -122.00
N PHE A 228 24.15 -24.33 -121.19
CA PHE A 228 24.15 -25.80 -121.15
C PHE A 228 23.63 -26.43 -122.46
N GLN A 229 22.58 -25.86 -123.08
CA GLN A 229 22.05 -26.31 -124.38
C GLN A 229 22.98 -25.96 -125.55
N ALA A 230 23.65 -24.81 -125.52
CA ALA A 230 24.61 -24.36 -126.51
C ALA A 230 25.94 -25.13 -126.38
N ALA A 231 26.40 -25.48 -125.18
CA ALA A 231 27.53 -26.39 -125.00
C ALA A 231 27.26 -27.79 -125.58
N LYS A 232 25.98 -28.17 -125.70
CA LYS A 232 25.54 -29.41 -126.35
C LYS A 232 25.46 -29.32 -127.89
N SER A 233 25.55 -28.12 -128.45
CA SER A 233 25.32 -27.81 -129.87
C SER A 233 26.45 -26.92 -130.39
N SER A 234 27.45 -27.49 -131.06
CA SER A 234 28.76 -26.82 -131.30
C SER A 234 28.71 -25.38 -131.84
N ALA A 235 29.58 -24.56 -131.24
CA ALA A 235 30.12 -23.27 -131.71
C ALA A 235 29.14 -22.10 -131.89
N LYS A 236 28.84 -21.42 -130.77
CA LYS A 236 28.52 -19.98 -130.77
C LYS A 236 29.25 -19.27 -129.61
N THR A 237 29.76 -18.07 -129.90
CA THR A 237 30.39 -17.16 -128.94
C THR A 237 29.39 -16.62 -127.92
N VAL A 238 29.85 -16.39 -126.69
CA VAL A 238 29.08 -16.00 -125.49
C VAL A 238 28.11 -14.83 -125.70
N ASN A 239 28.39 -13.93 -126.66
CA ASN A 239 27.54 -12.79 -126.98
C ASN A 239 26.24 -13.15 -127.75
N GLU A 240 26.02 -14.42 -128.10
CA GLU A 240 24.80 -14.88 -128.80
C GLU A 240 23.89 -15.77 -127.93
N ILE A 241 24.07 -15.78 -126.60
CA ILE A 241 23.18 -16.49 -125.68
C ILE A 241 21.87 -15.69 -125.55
N LEU A 242 20.79 -16.18 -126.16
CA LEU A 242 19.46 -15.59 -126.09
C LEU A 242 19.00 -15.51 -124.63
N GLY A 243 18.91 -14.29 -124.10
CA GLY A 243 18.41 -14.00 -122.76
C GLY A 243 19.44 -13.45 -121.77
N TYR A 244 20.74 -13.38 -122.13
CA TYR A 244 21.74 -12.70 -121.32
C TYR A 244 21.85 -11.23 -121.73
N ASP A 245 21.52 -10.32 -120.82
CA ASP A 245 21.59 -8.87 -121.03
C ASP A 245 22.71 -8.26 -120.17
N GLU A 246 23.83 -7.91 -120.81
CA GLU A 246 24.98 -7.30 -120.13
C GLU A 246 24.65 -5.89 -119.60
N SER A 247 23.67 -5.19 -120.19
CA SER A 247 23.19 -3.89 -119.69
C SER A 247 22.37 -3.99 -118.39
N ALA A 248 21.91 -5.21 -118.04
CA ALA A 248 21.22 -5.47 -116.78
C ALA A 248 22.18 -5.78 -115.61
N LYS A 249 23.48 -5.97 -115.88
CA LYS A 249 24.49 -6.25 -114.83
C LYS A 249 24.62 -5.08 -113.84
N GLU A 250 24.57 -3.85 -114.33
CA GLU A 250 24.57 -2.65 -113.49
C GLU A 250 23.31 -2.58 -112.60
N ALA A 251 22.16 -3.05 -113.10
CA ALA A 251 20.91 -3.12 -112.34
C ALA A 251 20.95 -4.22 -111.26
N LEU A 252 21.59 -5.35 -111.54
CA LEU A 252 21.84 -6.40 -110.54
C LEU A 252 22.84 -5.93 -109.47
N ASP A 253 23.94 -5.28 -109.83
CA ASP A 253 24.89 -4.71 -108.87
C ASP A 253 24.24 -3.62 -108.01
N ALA A 254 23.33 -2.82 -108.58
CA ALA A 254 22.53 -1.85 -107.83
C ALA A 254 21.55 -2.53 -106.87
N ALA A 255 20.91 -3.64 -107.29
CA ALA A 255 20.02 -4.43 -106.43
C ALA A 255 20.79 -5.13 -105.29
N ILE A 256 21.99 -5.64 -105.56
CA ILE A 256 22.89 -6.21 -104.54
C ILE A 256 23.30 -5.14 -103.54
N LYS A 257 23.78 -3.97 -104.00
CA LYS A 257 24.12 -2.85 -103.10
C LYS A 257 22.92 -2.34 -102.30
N ALA A 258 21.71 -2.40 -102.85
CA ALA A 258 20.48 -2.04 -102.14
C ALA A 258 20.09 -3.09 -101.08
N PHE A 259 20.41 -4.36 -101.32
CA PHE A 259 20.28 -5.43 -100.32
C PHE A 259 21.33 -5.32 -99.21
N ASP A 260 22.59 -5.01 -99.56
CA ASP A 260 23.69 -4.88 -98.59
C ASP A 260 23.50 -3.67 -97.65
N ASN A 261 22.92 -2.57 -98.16
CA ASN A 261 22.63 -1.37 -97.38
C ASN A 261 21.18 -1.32 -96.85
N PHE A 262 20.51 -2.47 -96.80
CA PHE A 262 19.11 -2.55 -96.44
C PHE A 262 18.86 -2.29 -94.95
N HIS A 263 17.94 -1.36 -94.64
CA HIS A 263 17.50 -1.07 -93.28
C HIS A 263 16.05 -1.52 -93.07
N ILE A 264 15.78 -2.24 -91.98
CA ILE A 264 14.44 -2.70 -91.63
C ILE A 264 13.81 -1.74 -90.63
N SER A 265 12.93 -0.87 -91.12
CA SER A 265 12.19 0.13 -90.33
C SER A 265 11.43 -0.47 -89.13
N VAL A 266 11.01 -1.73 -89.25
CA VAL A 266 10.27 -2.45 -88.21
C VAL A 266 11.14 -2.75 -86.99
N LEU A 267 12.46 -2.88 -87.14
CA LEU A 267 13.37 -3.05 -86.01
C LEU A 267 13.40 -1.79 -85.13
N ASP A 268 13.39 -0.60 -85.71
CA ASP A 268 13.32 0.67 -84.94
C ASP A 268 12.02 0.77 -84.12
N LYS A 269 10.91 0.22 -84.62
CA LYS A 269 9.63 0.16 -83.89
C LYS A 269 9.71 -0.81 -82.71
N VAL A 270 10.41 -1.94 -82.86
CA VAL A 270 10.66 -2.90 -81.77
C VAL A 270 11.56 -2.27 -80.70
N THR A 271 12.61 -1.55 -81.09
CA THR A 271 13.52 -0.89 -80.13
C THR A 271 12.82 0.14 -79.24
N LYS A 272 11.80 0.84 -79.77
CA LYS A 272 11.00 1.79 -78.99
C LYS A 272 10.12 1.11 -77.92
N LEU A 273 9.84 -0.18 -78.05
CA LEU A 273 9.01 -0.94 -77.11
C LEU A 273 9.80 -1.55 -75.95
N VAL A 274 11.14 -1.45 -75.95
CA VAL A 274 12.01 -2.09 -74.93
C VAL A 274 11.75 -1.56 -73.52
N ASN A 275 11.31 -0.31 -73.40
CA ASN A 275 11.04 0.34 -72.10
C ASN A 275 9.54 0.28 -71.71
N GLU A 276 8.69 -0.33 -72.52
CA GLU A 276 7.24 -0.37 -72.28
C GLU A 276 6.83 -1.57 -71.41
N PRO A 277 5.72 -1.48 -70.66
CA PRO A 277 5.20 -2.62 -69.89
C PRO A 277 4.85 -3.83 -70.77
N LEU A 278 5.00 -5.04 -70.24
CA LEU A 278 4.73 -6.28 -70.98
C LEU A 278 3.31 -6.36 -71.57
N SER A 279 2.32 -5.77 -70.91
CA SER A 279 0.94 -5.68 -71.42
C SER A 279 0.89 -4.94 -72.76
N VAL A 280 1.57 -3.80 -72.85
CA VAL A 280 1.68 -2.96 -74.03
C VAL A 280 2.43 -3.69 -75.15
N ILE A 281 3.56 -4.31 -74.82
CA ILE A 281 4.35 -5.10 -75.79
C ILE A 281 3.52 -6.25 -76.37
N LYS A 282 2.80 -6.99 -75.52
CA LYS A 282 1.93 -8.10 -75.94
C LYS A 282 0.78 -7.63 -76.83
N GLU A 283 0.17 -6.48 -76.52
CA GLU A 283 -0.91 -5.92 -77.33
C GLU A 283 -0.41 -5.56 -78.74
N LYS A 284 0.72 -4.85 -78.83
CA LYS A 284 1.36 -4.51 -80.11
C LYS A 284 1.78 -5.75 -80.90
N SER A 285 2.17 -6.83 -80.23
CA SER A 285 2.54 -8.09 -80.90
C SER A 285 1.37 -8.83 -81.58
N LYS A 286 0.13 -8.51 -81.20
CA LYS A 286 -1.09 -9.16 -81.72
C LYS A 286 -1.71 -8.42 -82.91
N LEU A 287 -1.36 -7.15 -83.12
CA LEU A 287 -1.91 -6.37 -84.22
C LEU A 287 -1.35 -6.87 -85.58
N PRO A 288 -2.20 -7.04 -86.61
CA PRO A 288 -1.71 -7.36 -87.95
C PRO A 288 -0.86 -6.20 -88.48
N ILE A 289 0.24 -6.52 -89.16
CA ILE A 289 1.05 -5.55 -89.90
C ILE A 289 0.22 -5.13 -91.13
N ILE A 290 -0.73 -4.22 -90.92
CA ILE A 290 -1.41 -3.56 -92.03
C ILE A 290 -0.49 -2.41 -92.44
N LYS A 291 -0.25 -2.31 -93.76
CA LYS A 291 0.41 -1.16 -94.38
C LYS A 291 -0.37 0.09 -93.96
N GLU A 292 0.25 0.95 -93.15
CA GLU A 292 -0.15 2.36 -93.08
C GLU A 292 0.74 3.13 -94.06
N ASP A 293 0.09 4.05 -94.77
CA ASP A 293 0.49 4.70 -96.04
C ASP A 293 1.94 5.17 -96.18
#